data_AF-E4XSG4-F1
#
_entry.id   AF-E4XSG4-F1
#
_cell.length_a   1.000
_cell.length_b   1.000
_cell.length_c   1.000
_cell.angle_alpha   90.00
_cell.angle_beta   90.00
_cell.angle_gamma   90.00
#
_symmetry.space_group_name_H-M   'P 1'
#
loop_
_entity.id
_entity.type
_entity.pdbx_description
1 polymer ?
#
loop_
_entity_poly.entity_id
_entity_poly.type
_entity_poly.pdbx_seq_one_letter_code
_entity_poly.pdbx_strand_id
1 'polypeptide(L)'
;MLIKVGMFLNGQNRQWILFALFALVLFVQVFLLTKHTGKMKDEAKFIAVEREEIKNFDGSCRGLLWERYAGSIWPLPKNQTISKSVTFLDKIVKIHLNQPCKILFDRLLHYEDLLPEYTSKCFISTNGVEKQFADFNSDDQKILASKISVNLKSCSEWPSQKMKENYKIIVKNGEISIVADENWGVLHALESILQSIIVEDEKPALRDGIIDDEPRFAHRGLMLDTARHYLPVEILKAQIAAMAMNKLNVFQWHIVDRESFPYMGKKFPELAEKGAFSMNHIYTISNIREIIEFARVRGIRVIPEFDSPGHADAWSKGRPDDFLAECHGFANEMTKRSMDPSNEETYEHFDELWQELRQVFNDEFIHLGGDEVDSSCYKGNDKIAKFMMKKNILRPEELQKYWNGRIFEICEKNKFKYLVWEEAWYNGFPDEEDLGLNIKENVIIGIWKDFAQWDWARTLSKTTNEGFNSILLAPWYLDWGANWDISNKGWEYFYSVNMESWAKTEEQKKMFIGGSGALWAEYVDATQSLSQTYPRLSSTAEKLWSFNTRNTPGEEEFQRLADFRCKMMSRGIPVAARITQKKRADRMFWNHCQKPFSYNLDIL
;
A
#
# COMPACT_ATOMS: atom_id res chain seq x y z
N MET A 1 -12.37 19.63 -49.60
CA MET A 1 -12.23 20.22 -50.95
C MET A 1 -13.46 19.99 -51.84
N LEU A 2 -14.07 18.79 -51.86
CA LEU A 2 -15.26 18.50 -52.70
C LEU A 2 -16.61 19.10 -52.23
N ILE A 3 -16.74 19.51 -50.96
CA ILE A 3 -17.96 20.17 -50.45
C ILE A 3 -18.16 21.57 -51.07
N LYS A 4 -17.09 22.24 -51.52
CA LYS A 4 -17.16 23.56 -52.17
C LYS A 4 -17.64 23.53 -53.63
N VAL A 5 -17.68 22.38 -54.28
CA VAL A 5 -18.15 22.25 -55.67
C VAL A 5 -19.68 22.05 -55.75
N GLY A 6 -20.33 21.66 -54.64
CA GLY A 6 -21.77 21.37 -54.57
C GLY A 6 -22.70 22.57 -54.39
N MET A 7 -22.21 23.82 -54.51
CA MET A 7 -23.02 25.04 -54.32
C MET A 7 -23.62 25.62 -55.61
N PHE A 8 -23.34 25.05 -56.80
CA PHE A 8 -23.80 25.61 -58.08
C PHE A 8 -24.63 24.68 -58.97
N LEU A 9 -25.28 23.65 -58.41
CA LEU A 9 -26.11 22.73 -59.21
C LEU A 9 -27.52 22.54 -58.63
N ASN A 10 -28.53 22.64 -59.52
CA ASN A 10 -29.95 22.54 -59.21
C ASN A 10 -30.39 21.13 -58.75
N GLY A 11 -31.48 21.10 -57.98
CA GLY A 11 -31.83 20.11 -56.96
C GLY A 11 -31.85 18.62 -57.31
N GLN A 12 -31.90 18.21 -58.58
CA GLN A 12 -31.85 16.79 -58.95
C GLN A 12 -30.43 16.23 -59.04
N ASN A 13 -29.45 17.01 -59.54
CA ASN A 13 -28.06 16.54 -59.67
C ASN A 13 -27.33 16.48 -58.32
N ARG A 14 -27.80 17.23 -57.32
CA ARG A 14 -27.22 17.27 -55.97
C ARG A 14 -27.46 15.97 -55.20
N GLN A 15 -28.61 15.33 -55.40
CA GLN A 15 -28.94 14.05 -54.76
C GLN A 15 -28.10 12.90 -55.32
N TRP A 16 -27.88 12.84 -56.64
CA TRP A 16 -27.05 11.81 -57.27
C TRP A 16 -25.58 11.89 -56.86
N ILE A 17 -25.03 13.10 -56.70
CA ILE A 17 -23.65 13.31 -56.25
C ILE A 17 -23.48 12.93 -54.76
N LEU A 18 -24.46 13.25 -53.91
CA LEU A 18 -24.46 12.81 -52.51
C LEU A 18 -24.56 11.28 -52.39
N PHE A 19 -25.37 10.64 -53.25
CA PHE A 19 -25.49 9.18 -53.30
C PHE A 19 -24.18 8.51 -53.74
N ALA A 20 -23.51 9.06 -54.76
CA ALA A 20 -22.22 8.56 -55.22
C ALA A 20 -21.11 8.73 -54.18
N LEU A 21 -21.11 9.85 -53.43
CA LEU A 21 -20.18 10.07 -52.32
C LEU A 21 -20.42 9.09 -51.16
N PHE A 22 -21.69 8.82 -50.84
CA PHE A 22 -22.06 7.87 -49.80
C PHE A 22 -21.66 6.44 -50.19
N ALA A 23 -21.86 6.05 -51.45
CA ALA A 23 -21.42 4.77 -51.98
C ALA A 23 -19.89 4.63 -51.96
N LEU A 24 -19.14 5.69 -52.25
CA LEU A 24 -17.68 5.70 -52.20
C LEU A 24 -17.15 5.51 -50.76
N VAL A 25 -17.78 6.18 -49.78
CA VAL A 25 -17.44 6.00 -48.35
C VAL A 25 -17.74 4.59 -47.88
N LEU A 26 -18.89 4.03 -48.28
CA LEU A 26 -19.24 2.64 -47.99
C LEU A 26 -18.24 1.66 -48.62
N PHE A 27 -17.82 1.92 -49.87
CA PHE A 27 -16.84 1.08 -50.57
C PHE A 27 -15.47 1.12 -49.88
N VAL A 28 -15.02 2.29 -49.41
CA VAL A 28 -13.77 2.41 -48.64
C VAL A 28 -13.88 1.73 -47.27
N GLN A 29 -15.02 1.82 -46.59
CA GLN A 29 -15.26 1.10 -45.33
C GLN A 29 -15.27 -0.42 -45.54
N VAL A 30 -15.93 -0.92 -46.60
CA VAL A 30 -15.93 -2.35 -46.96
C VAL A 30 -14.53 -2.82 -47.38
N PHE A 31 -13.76 -1.98 -48.09
CA PHE A 31 -12.38 -2.31 -48.47
C PHE A 31 -11.41 -2.32 -47.28
N LEU A 32 -11.62 -1.45 -46.28
CA LEU A 32 -10.88 -1.49 -45.01
C LEU A 32 -11.27 -2.70 -44.15
N LEU A 33 -12.55 -3.08 -44.15
CA LEU A 33 -13.04 -4.31 -43.50
C LEU A 33 -12.46 -5.58 -44.15
N THR A 34 -12.37 -5.64 -45.48
CA THR A 34 -11.77 -6.79 -46.17
C THR A 34 -10.26 -6.87 -45.96
N LYS A 35 -9.54 -5.75 -45.83
CA LYS A 35 -8.11 -5.76 -45.45
C LYS A 35 -7.88 -6.23 -44.00
N HIS A 36 -8.86 -6.03 -43.11
CA HIS A 36 -8.84 -6.56 -41.73
C HIS A 36 -9.01 -8.08 -41.65
N THR A 37 -9.59 -8.72 -42.67
CA THR A 37 -9.73 -10.19 -42.70
C THR A 37 -8.40 -10.94 -42.87
N GLY A 38 -7.35 -10.26 -43.34
CA GLY A 38 -5.99 -10.80 -43.37
C GLY A 38 -5.37 -11.03 -41.99
N LYS A 39 -5.77 -10.23 -40.97
CA LYS A 39 -5.35 -10.40 -39.57
C LYS A 39 -6.13 -11.51 -38.84
N MET A 40 -7.33 -11.86 -39.32
CA MET A 40 -8.11 -12.97 -38.74
C MET A 40 -7.52 -14.35 -39.04
N LYS A 41 -6.63 -14.48 -40.03
CA LYS A 41 -5.95 -15.77 -40.32
C LYS A 41 -4.87 -16.13 -39.30
N ASP A 42 -4.25 -15.14 -38.64
CA ASP A 42 -3.30 -15.37 -37.55
C ASP A 42 -4.03 -15.58 -36.21
N GLU A 43 -5.17 -14.93 -35.99
CA GLU A 43 -6.07 -15.18 -34.84
C GLU A 43 -6.73 -16.57 -34.92
N ALA A 44 -7.08 -17.06 -36.11
CA ALA A 44 -7.62 -18.41 -36.30
C ALA A 44 -6.57 -19.52 -36.02
N LYS A 45 -5.28 -19.24 -36.20
CA LYS A 45 -4.20 -20.17 -35.83
C LYS A 45 -4.00 -20.23 -34.31
N PHE A 46 -4.15 -19.10 -33.60
CA PHE A 46 -4.06 -19.06 -32.14
C PHE A 46 -5.28 -19.71 -31.46
N ILE A 47 -6.49 -19.48 -31.98
CA ILE A 47 -7.73 -20.11 -31.48
C ILE A 47 -7.74 -21.62 -31.72
N ALA A 48 -7.07 -22.10 -32.78
CA ALA A 48 -6.91 -23.54 -33.04
C ALA A 48 -5.96 -24.22 -32.03
N VAL A 49 -4.88 -23.54 -31.61
CA VAL A 49 -3.97 -24.02 -30.56
C VAL A 49 -4.66 -24.07 -29.19
N GLU A 50 -5.41 -23.04 -28.81
CA GLU A 50 -6.18 -23.03 -27.54
C GLU A 50 -7.31 -24.09 -27.52
N ARG A 51 -7.96 -24.37 -28.65
CA ARG A 51 -9.00 -25.41 -28.72
C ARG A 51 -8.45 -26.84 -28.70
N GLU A 52 -7.22 -27.06 -29.15
CA GLU A 52 -6.53 -28.35 -29.00
C GLU A 52 -6.01 -28.54 -27.58
N GLU A 53 -5.46 -27.50 -26.92
CA GLU A 53 -4.99 -27.57 -25.53
C GLU A 53 -6.15 -27.79 -24.53
N ILE A 54 -7.31 -27.14 -24.73
CA ILE A 54 -8.50 -27.33 -23.88
C ILE A 54 -9.14 -28.72 -24.09
N LYS A 55 -9.07 -29.29 -25.30
CA LYS A 55 -9.55 -30.66 -25.56
C LYS A 55 -8.60 -31.74 -25.03
N ASN A 56 -7.35 -31.40 -24.79
CA ASN A 56 -6.33 -32.27 -24.22
C ASN A 56 -6.05 -31.98 -22.73
N PHE A 57 -6.96 -31.27 -22.04
CA PHE A 57 -6.87 -31.09 -20.60
C PHE A 57 -7.11 -32.44 -19.91
N ASP A 58 -6.02 -33.16 -19.68
CA ASP A 58 -5.98 -34.51 -19.11
C ASP A 58 -6.14 -34.52 -17.58
N GLY A 59 -6.39 -33.35 -16.99
CA GLY A 59 -6.46 -33.18 -15.54
C GLY A 59 -5.10 -33.24 -14.85
N SER A 60 -3.99 -33.26 -15.60
CA SER A 60 -2.66 -33.00 -15.06
C SER A 60 -2.45 -31.49 -14.85
N CYS A 61 -1.54 -31.11 -13.96
CA CYS A 61 -1.22 -29.70 -13.71
C CYS A 61 -0.61 -28.96 -14.93
N ARG A 62 -0.36 -29.66 -16.06
CA ARG A 62 0.38 -29.11 -17.21
C ARG A 62 -0.52 -28.44 -18.24
N GLY A 63 -0.06 -27.32 -18.79
CA GLY A 63 -0.51 -26.81 -20.09
C GLY A 63 -1.42 -25.58 -20.09
N LEU A 64 -1.41 -24.78 -19.03
CA LEU A 64 -2.07 -23.48 -19.04
C LEU A 64 -1.04 -22.37 -18.87
N LEU A 65 -1.22 -21.26 -19.60
CA LEU A 65 -0.35 -20.07 -19.60
C LEU A 65 -0.05 -19.47 -18.20
N TRP A 66 -0.79 -19.85 -17.15
CA TRP A 66 -0.48 -19.52 -15.75
C TRP A 66 0.74 -20.26 -15.18
N GLU A 67 1.11 -21.46 -15.68
CA GLU A 67 2.31 -22.19 -15.24
C GLU A 67 3.60 -21.38 -15.50
N ARG A 68 3.59 -20.50 -16.51
CA ARG A 68 4.76 -19.68 -16.85
C ARG A 68 5.15 -18.70 -15.73
N TYR A 69 4.18 -18.27 -14.93
CA TYR A 69 4.36 -17.31 -13.84
C TYR A 69 4.15 -17.95 -12.46
N ALA A 70 3.87 -19.25 -12.40
CA ALA A 70 3.94 -20.01 -11.16
C ALA A 70 5.37 -19.88 -10.59
N GLY A 71 5.46 -19.57 -9.29
CA GLY A 71 6.74 -19.28 -8.64
C GLY A 71 7.28 -17.87 -8.90
N SER A 72 6.51 -16.99 -9.53
CA SER A 72 6.90 -15.59 -9.66
C SER A 72 6.77 -14.85 -8.34
N ILE A 73 7.67 -13.87 -8.15
CA ILE A 73 7.75 -13.05 -6.95
C ILE A 73 7.10 -11.69 -7.23
N TRP A 74 6.32 -11.23 -6.25
CA TRP A 74 5.74 -9.90 -6.16
C TRP A 74 6.02 -9.31 -4.76
N PRO A 75 6.63 -8.13 -4.64
CA PRO A 75 7.31 -7.35 -5.69
C PRO A 75 8.46 -8.08 -6.39
N LEU A 76 8.71 -7.74 -7.66
CA LEU A 76 9.83 -8.29 -8.44
C LEU A 76 11.19 -7.94 -7.79
N PRO A 77 12.08 -8.92 -7.53
CA PRO A 77 13.38 -8.64 -6.95
C PRO A 77 14.25 -7.73 -7.82
N LYS A 78 15.18 -7.00 -7.18
CA LYS A 78 16.19 -6.18 -7.85
C LYS A 78 16.97 -6.98 -8.89
N ASN A 79 17.51 -8.13 -8.48
CA ASN A 79 18.23 -9.05 -9.36
C ASN A 79 17.80 -10.50 -9.07
N GLN A 80 17.55 -11.26 -10.14
CA GLN A 80 17.31 -12.70 -10.06
C GLN A 80 17.97 -13.42 -11.24
N THR A 81 18.64 -14.53 -10.96
CA THR A 81 19.15 -15.46 -11.97
C THR A 81 18.60 -16.83 -11.64
N ILE A 82 17.74 -17.34 -12.51
CA ILE A 82 17.03 -18.60 -12.30
C ILE A 82 17.39 -19.56 -13.42
N SER A 83 17.70 -20.80 -13.06
CA SER A 83 18.03 -21.86 -14.00
C SER A 83 16.83 -22.78 -14.26
N LYS A 84 17.02 -23.76 -15.14
CA LYS A 84 16.03 -24.81 -15.38
C LYS A 84 16.09 -25.95 -14.36
N SER A 85 17.21 -26.10 -13.65
CA SER A 85 17.29 -27.13 -12.60
C SER A 85 16.45 -26.72 -11.41
N VAL A 86 15.99 -27.72 -10.66
CA VAL A 86 15.12 -27.53 -9.50
C VAL A 86 15.68 -28.28 -8.30
N THR A 87 15.47 -27.70 -7.14
CA THR A 87 15.69 -28.30 -5.84
C THR A 87 14.32 -28.65 -5.26
N PHE A 88 14.06 -29.94 -5.07
CA PHE A 88 12.81 -30.42 -4.49
C PHE A 88 12.79 -30.17 -2.98
N LEU A 89 11.64 -29.78 -2.44
CA LEU A 89 11.47 -29.55 -1.01
C LEU A 89 11.02 -30.84 -0.32
N ASP A 90 11.56 -31.09 0.88
CA ASP A 90 11.08 -32.14 1.77
C ASP A 90 9.68 -31.78 2.33
N LYS A 91 8.92 -32.77 2.83
CA LYS A 91 7.70 -32.56 3.62
C LYS A 91 7.97 -31.66 4.83
N ILE A 92 9.16 -31.77 5.42
CA ILE A 92 9.56 -30.99 6.59
C ILE A 92 10.83 -30.23 6.26
N VAL A 93 10.72 -28.90 6.19
CA VAL A 93 11.86 -28.00 5.97
C VAL A 93 12.13 -27.20 7.25
N LYS A 94 13.32 -27.33 7.82
CA LYS A 94 13.73 -26.59 9.02
C LYS A 94 14.58 -25.37 8.70
N ILE A 95 14.32 -24.26 9.39
CA ILE A 95 15.06 -23.01 9.18
C ILE A 95 16.06 -22.83 10.32
N HIS A 96 17.35 -22.83 9.98
CA HIS A 96 18.44 -22.73 10.96
C HIS A 96 19.14 -21.38 10.86
N LEU A 97 19.10 -20.58 11.92
CA LEU A 97 19.94 -19.39 12.01
C LEU A 97 21.34 -19.73 12.53
N ASN A 98 22.31 -18.98 12.05
CA ASN A 98 23.68 -18.97 12.57
C ASN A 98 23.84 -18.30 13.94
N GLN A 99 22.84 -17.54 14.41
CA GLN A 99 22.86 -16.85 15.70
C GLN A 99 21.44 -16.70 16.30
N PRO A 100 21.30 -16.52 17.62
CA PRO A 100 20.01 -16.24 18.24
C PRO A 100 19.41 -14.91 17.74
N CYS A 101 18.11 -14.92 17.45
CA CYS A 101 17.36 -13.70 17.15
C CYS A 101 15.91 -13.88 17.61
N LYS A 102 15.58 -13.31 18.77
CA LYS A 102 14.31 -13.59 19.47
C LYS A 102 13.08 -13.23 18.63
N ILE A 103 13.11 -12.08 17.96
CA ILE A 103 12.02 -11.60 17.10
C ILE A 103 11.70 -12.54 15.94
N LEU A 104 12.68 -13.31 15.45
CA LEU A 104 12.47 -14.23 14.34
C LEU A 104 11.89 -15.57 14.78
N PHE A 105 12.00 -15.96 16.05
CA PHE A 105 11.70 -17.34 16.48
C PHE A 105 10.30 -17.82 16.08
N ASP A 106 9.25 -17.10 16.50
CA ASP A 106 7.87 -17.48 16.18
C ASP A 106 7.58 -17.34 14.68
N ARG A 107 8.24 -16.39 14.00
CA ARG A 107 8.08 -16.22 12.55
C ARG A 107 8.70 -17.38 11.78
N LEU A 108 9.87 -17.86 12.17
CA LEU A 108 10.50 -19.00 11.51
C LEU A 108 9.64 -20.24 11.68
N LEU A 109 9.12 -20.52 12.89
CA LEU A 109 8.18 -21.62 13.10
C LEU A 109 6.95 -21.50 12.20
N HIS A 110 6.37 -20.30 12.12
CA HIS A 110 5.25 -20.07 11.21
C HIS A 110 5.61 -20.31 9.73
N TYR A 111 6.80 -19.91 9.26
CA TYR A 111 7.25 -20.23 7.90
C TYR A 111 7.53 -21.73 7.72
N GLU A 112 8.05 -22.42 8.73
CA GLU A 112 8.20 -23.88 8.74
C GLU A 112 6.85 -24.60 8.65
N ASP A 113 5.77 -24.03 9.17
CA ASP A 113 4.41 -24.57 9.07
C ASP A 113 3.74 -24.25 7.72
N LEU A 114 4.02 -23.06 7.15
CA LEU A 114 3.50 -22.66 5.84
C LEU A 114 4.14 -23.42 4.70
N LEU A 115 5.45 -23.70 4.76
CA LEU A 115 6.19 -24.42 3.71
C LEU A 115 5.50 -25.76 3.36
N PRO A 116 5.16 -26.64 4.33
CA PRO A 116 4.40 -27.85 4.12
C PRO A 116 2.98 -27.66 3.58
N GLU A 117 2.30 -26.55 3.90
CA GLU A 117 0.97 -26.29 3.32
C GLU A 117 1.05 -26.11 1.81
N TYR A 118 2.14 -25.53 1.31
CA TYR A 118 2.42 -25.44 -0.13
C TYR A 118 2.92 -26.78 -0.70
N THR A 119 3.48 -27.68 0.12
CA THR A 119 3.89 -29.04 -0.31
C THR A 119 2.76 -30.07 -0.34
N SER A 120 1.75 -29.92 0.51
CA SER A 120 0.70 -30.93 0.75
C SER A 120 -0.60 -30.68 -0.02
N LYS A 121 -0.80 -29.48 -0.58
CA LYS A 121 -2.10 -29.03 -1.12
C LYS A 121 -2.12 -28.78 -2.63
N CYS A 122 -1.34 -29.52 -3.42
CA CYS A 122 -1.56 -29.60 -4.87
C CYS A 122 -2.74 -30.54 -5.15
N PHE A 123 -3.96 -30.11 -4.81
CA PHE A 123 -5.18 -30.91 -5.01
C PHE A 123 -5.64 -30.82 -6.46
N ILE A 124 -5.37 -31.87 -7.24
CA ILE A 124 -6.08 -32.11 -8.49
C ILE A 124 -7.48 -32.63 -8.12
N SER A 125 -8.49 -31.77 -8.19
CA SER A 125 -9.89 -32.21 -8.26
C SER A 125 -10.19 -32.68 -9.68
N THR A 126 -9.85 -33.92 -9.99
CA THR A 126 -10.50 -34.65 -11.08
C THR A 126 -11.56 -35.57 -10.47
N ASN A 127 -12.82 -35.31 -10.78
CA ASN A 127 -13.97 -36.20 -10.51
C ASN A 127 -14.20 -36.64 -9.05
N GLY A 128 -13.97 -35.76 -8.06
CA GLY A 128 -14.39 -36.00 -6.68
C GLY A 128 -13.61 -37.10 -5.94
N VAL A 129 -12.41 -37.45 -6.41
CA VAL A 129 -11.49 -38.32 -5.69
C VAL A 129 -10.34 -37.47 -5.16
N GLU A 130 -10.35 -37.19 -3.85
CA GLU A 130 -9.19 -36.65 -3.15
C GLU A 130 -8.06 -37.69 -3.17
N LYS A 131 -7.04 -37.49 -4.00
CA LYS A 131 -5.78 -38.21 -3.84
C LYS A 131 -4.93 -37.45 -2.82
N GLN A 132 -4.85 -37.97 -1.59
CA GLN A 132 -3.72 -37.66 -0.71
C GLN A 132 -2.44 -38.09 -1.41
N PHE A 133 -1.40 -37.25 -1.36
CA PHE A 133 -0.06 -37.66 -1.78
C PHE A 133 0.28 -38.98 -1.09
N ALA A 134 0.53 -40.02 -1.88
CA ALA A 134 1.03 -41.29 -1.40
C ALA A 134 2.33 -41.05 -0.63
N ASP A 135 2.54 -41.79 0.45
CA ASP A 135 3.78 -41.72 1.21
C ASP A 135 5.00 -41.84 0.29
N PHE A 136 5.95 -40.92 0.50
CA PHE A 136 7.16 -40.79 -0.27
C PHE A 136 7.88 -42.15 -0.30
N ASN A 137 7.85 -42.84 -1.44
CA ASN A 137 8.76 -43.95 -1.63
C ASN A 137 10.17 -43.37 -1.75
N SER A 138 11.03 -43.75 -0.81
CA SER A 138 12.44 -43.34 -0.67
C SER A 138 13.35 -43.70 -1.86
N ASP A 139 12.80 -44.23 -2.94
CA ASP A 139 13.52 -44.76 -4.10
C ASP A 139 13.71 -43.75 -5.25
N ASP A 140 13.05 -42.58 -5.18
CA ASP A 140 13.39 -41.47 -6.09
C ASP A 140 14.69 -40.81 -5.63
N GLN A 141 15.80 -41.08 -6.32
CA GLN A 141 17.17 -40.59 -6.06
C GLN A 141 17.37 -39.06 -6.14
N LYS A 142 16.31 -38.25 -5.99
CA LYS A 142 16.36 -36.79 -6.04
C LYS A 142 16.73 -36.23 -4.66
N ILE A 143 17.76 -35.39 -4.59
CA ILE A 143 18.17 -34.70 -3.36
C ILE A 143 17.05 -33.76 -2.92
N LEU A 144 16.51 -33.97 -1.72
CA LEU A 144 15.49 -33.12 -1.11
C LEU A 144 16.13 -32.10 -0.17
N ALA A 145 15.73 -30.83 -0.30
CA ALA A 145 16.08 -29.79 0.66
C ALA A 145 15.18 -29.90 1.89
N SER A 146 15.75 -30.37 3.00
CA SER A 146 15.09 -30.43 4.31
C SER A 146 15.49 -29.28 5.24
N LYS A 147 16.36 -28.37 4.78
CA LYS A 147 16.91 -27.29 5.59
C LYS A 147 17.12 -26.00 4.79
N ILE A 148 16.78 -24.87 5.40
CA ILE A 148 17.17 -23.52 4.97
C ILE A 148 18.20 -22.99 5.97
N SER A 149 19.41 -22.65 5.50
CA SER A 149 20.46 -22.07 6.35
C SER A 149 20.45 -20.55 6.26
N VAL A 150 20.27 -19.86 7.39
CA VAL A 150 20.21 -18.39 7.47
C VAL A 150 21.50 -17.86 8.08
N ASN A 151 22.25 -17.11 7.29
CA ASN A 151 23.39 -16.31 7.73
C ASN A 151 22.94 -14.87 7.96
N LEU A 152 22.54 -14.60 9.20
CA LEU A 152 22.18 -13.27 9.68
C LEU A 152 23.43 -12.56 10.19
N LYS A 153 23.66 -11.29 9.83
CA LYS A 153 24.77 -10.50 10.40
C LYS A 153 24.42 -9.89 11.75
N SER A 154 23.24 -9.28 11.88
CA SER A 154 22.79 -8.66 13.13
C SER A 154 21.29 -8.83 13.37
N CYS A 155 20.87 -8.87 14.63
CA CYS A 155 19.46 -8.96 15.01
C CYS A 155 19.03 -7.65 15.68
N SER A 156 18.16 -6.89 15.00
CA SER A 156 17.56 -5.65 15.47
C SER A 156 16.23 -5.92 16.17
N GLU A 157 16.00 -5.28 17.32
CA GLU A 157 14.78 -5.50 18.11
C GLU A 157 13.54 -4.77 17.56
N TRP A 158 13.74 -3.59 16.97
CA TRP A 158 12.66 -2.74 16.47
C TRP A 158 12.95 -2.30 15.02
N PRO A 159 11.94 -2.33 14.12
CA PRO A 159 12.09 -1.77 12.79
C PRO A 159 12.24 -0.24 12.90
N SER A 160 12.94 0.36 11.94
CA SER A 160 13.19 1.81 11.90
C SER A 160 13.32 2.30 10.46
N GLN A 161 13.30 3.62 10.25
CA GLN A 161 13.51 4.21 8.93
C GLN A 161 14.87 3.82 8.29
N LYS A 162 15.87 3.42 9.10
CA LYS A 162 17.22 3.07 8.65
C LYS A 162 17.49 1.56 8.58
N MET A 163 16.47 0.74 8.85
CA MET A 163 16.61 -0.71 8.96
C MET A 163 17.13 -1.34 7.66
N LYS A 164 17.90 -2.43 7.79
CA LYS A 164 18.47 -3.13 6.63
C LYS A 164 17.58 -4.28 6.17
N GLU A 165 17.06 -4.13 4.96
CA GLU A 165 16.06 -5.04 4.38
C GLU A 165 16.63 -5.88 3.23
N ASN A 166 17.93 -5.75 2.95
CA ASN A 166 18.61 -6.48 1.90
C ASN A 166 18.79 -7.96 2.25
N TYR A 167 18.65 -8.82 1.26
CA TYR A 167 18.85 -10.25 1.40
C TYR A 167 19.32 -10.91 0.11
N LYS A 168 19.91 -12.11 0.26
CA LYS A 168 20.30 -12.98 -0.83
C LYS A 168 19.79 -14.39 -0.58
N ILE A 169 19.08 -14.96 -1.55
CA ILE A 169 18.68 -16.37 -1.55
C ILE A 169 19.55 -17.10 -2.55
N ILE A 170 20.12 -18.24 -2.15
CA ILE A 170 20.89 -19.12 -3.02
C ILE A 170 20.27 -20.51 -2.94
N VAL A 171 19.78 -21.00 -4.08
CA VAL A 171 19.26 -22.36 -4.25
C VAL A 171 20.17 -23.09 -5.21
N LYS A 172 20.86 -24.14 -4.74
CA LYS A 172 21.79 -24.89 -5.58
C LYS A 172 22.04 -26.28 -5.02
N ASN A 173 22.03 -27.30 -5.89
CA ASN A 173 22.43 -28.67 -5.55
C ASN A 173 21.66 -29.26 -4.34
N GLY A 174 20.37 -28.94 -4.18
CA GLY A 174 19.60 -29.43 -3.04
C GLY A 174 19.77 -28.61 -1.74
N GLU A 175 20.54 -27.52 -1.77
CA GLU A 175 20.75 -26.64 -0.63
C GLU A 175 20.06 -25.28 -0.84
N ILE A 176 19.49 -24.74 0.24
CA ILE A 176 18.88 -23.42 0.29
C ILE A 176 19.56 -22.60 1.38
N SER A 177 20.04 -21.41 1.03
CA SER A 177 20.64 -20.48 2.00
C SER A 177 20.14 -19.05 1.83
N ILE A 178 20.05 -18.34 2.95
CA ILE A 178 19.69 -16.93 3.05
C ILE A 178 20.86 -16.18 3.67
N VAL A 179 21.24 -15.05 3.10
CA VAL A 179 22.17 -14.08 3.71
C VAL A 179 21.45 -12.76 3.87
N ALA A 180 21.45 -12.18 5.07
CA ALA A 180 20.82 -10.89 5.34
C ALA A 180 21.61 -10.07 6.37
N ASP A 181 21.61 -8.75 6.22
CA ASP A 181 22.34 -7.86 7.14
C ASP A 181 21.60 -7.70 8.48
N GLU A 182 20.27 -7.63 8.41
CA GLU A 182 19.37 -7.62 9.57
C GLU A 182 18.22 -8.60 9.38
N ASN A 183 17.51 -8.86 10.47
CA ASN A 183 16.39 -9.81 10.54
C ASN A 183 15.24 -9.45 9.59
N TRP A 184 15.10 -8.18 9.20
CA TRP A 184 14.08 -7.73 8.23
C TRP A 184 14.31 -8.33 6.85
N GLY A 185 15.57 -8.39 6.39
CA GLY A 185 15.92 -9.07 5.14
C GLY A 185 15.60 -10.57 5.17
N VAL A 186 15.71 -11.22 6.34
CA VAL A 186 15.31 -12.64 6.50
C VAL A 186 13.81 -12.81 6.28
N LEU A 187 12.97 -11.94 6.85
CA LEU A 187 11.52 -11.98 6.66
C LEU A 187 11.15 -11.82 5.17
N HIS A 188 11.77 -10.87 4.47
CA HIS A 188 11.55 -10.65 3.04
C HIS A 188 12.03 -11.83 2.18
N ALA A 189 13.17 -12.43 2.55
CA ALA A 189 13.69 -13.61 1.88
C ALA A 189 12.74 -14.81 2.01
N LEU A 190 12.19 -15.05 3.21
CA LEU A 190 11.24 -16.13 3.45
C LEU A 190 9.93 -15.93 2.68
N GLU A 191 9.43 -14.70 2.62
CA GLU A 191 8.28 -14.39 1.76
C GLU A 191 8.57 -14.64 0.28
N SER A 192 9.74 -14.23 -0.21
CA SER A 192 10.17 -14.53 -1.59
C SER A 192 10.32 -16.03 -1.85
N ILE A 193 10.85 -16.81 -0.89
CA ILE A 193 10.91 -18.28 -1.00
C ILE A 193 9.50 -18.86 -1.12
N LEU A 194 8.56 -18.48 -0.25
CA LEU A 194 7.18 -18.98 -0.32
C LEU A 194 6.52 -18.67 -1.66
N GLN A 195 6.78 -17.47 -2.21
CA GLN A 195 6.26 -17.10 -3.51
C GLN A 195 6.94 -17.86 -4.66
N SER A 196 8.19 -18.27 -4.51
CA SER A 196 8.95 -18.99 -5.53
C SER A 196 8.70 -20.50 -5.61
N ILE A 197 7.90 -21.06 -4.70
CA ILE A 197 7.54 -22.48 -4.75
C ILE A 197 6.74 -22.74 -6.02
N ILE A 198 7.20 -23.72 -6.79
CA ILE A 198 6.52 -24.30 -7.94
C ILE A 198 6.19 -25.76 -7.68
N VAL A 199 5.36 -26.34 -8.54
CA VAL A 199 5.10 -27.78 -8.58
C VAL A 199 5.78 -28.35 -9.82
N GLU A 200 6.72 -29.27 -9.62
CA GLU A 200 7.45 -29.99 -10.67
C GLU A 200 7.33 -31.49 -10.39
N ASP A 201 6.96 -32.32 -11.37
CA ASP A 201 6.69 -33.75 -11.17
C ASP A 201 5.76 -34.04 -9.96
N GLU A 202 4.68 -33.24 -9.84
CA GLU A 202 3.73 -33.27 -8.71
C GLU A 202 4.35 -32.95 -7.34
N LYS A 203 5.61 -32.50 -7.29
CA LYS A 203 6.34 -32.22 -6.04
C LYS A 203 6.65 -30.73 -5.91
N PRO A 204 6.60 -30.17 -4.69
CA PRO A 204 7.06 -28.81 -4.44
C PRO A 204 8.56 -28.68 -4.75
N ALA A 205 8.93 -27.62 -5.45
CA ALA A 205 10.31 -27.35 -5.76
C ALA A 205 10.59 -25.84 -5.84
N LEU A 206 11.86 -25.49 -5.72
CA LEU A 206 12.39 -24.18 -6.07
C LEU A 206 13.28 -24.34 -7.29
N ARG A 207 13.25 -23.37 -8.22
CA ARG A 207 14.24 -23.33 -9.29
C ARG A 207 15.60 -22.92 -8.72
N ASP A 208 16.66 -23.62 -9.12
CA ASP A 208 18.01 -23.29 -8.68
C ASP A 208 18.41 -21.93 -9.24
N GLY A 209 19.11 -21.13 -8.44
CA GLY A 209 19.42 -19.77 -8.80
C GLY A 209 19.90 -18.90 -7.64
N ILE A 210 20.02 -17.62 -7.93
CA ILE A 210 20.37 -16.58 -6.98
C ILE A 210 19.35 -15.45 -7.10
N ILE A 211 18.77 -15.04 -5.98
CA ILE A 211 17.99 -13.82 -5.84
C ILE A 211 18.80 -12.88 -4.95
N ASP A 212 19.10 -11.67 -5.42
CA ASP A 212 19.82 -10.63 -4.70
C ASP A 212 18.96 -9.37 -4.69
N ASP A 213 18.41 -9.03 -3.53
CA ASP A 213 17.27 -8.14 -3.43
C ASP A 213 17.36 -7.17 -2.25
N GLU A 214 16.79 -5.99 -2.45
CA GLU A 214 16.67 -4.91 -1.47
C GLU A 214 15.60 -3.92 -1.97
N PRO A 215 14.95 -3.16 -1.07
CA PRO A 215 13.96 -2.18 -1.49
C PRO A 215 14.60 -0.96 -2.17
N ARG A 216 13.92 -0.42 -3.19
CA ARG A 216 14.26 0.85 -3.82
C ARG A 216 14.09 2.04 -2.87
N PHE A 217 13.04 2.03 -2.05
CA PHE A 217 12.73 3.11 -1.10
C PHE A 217 12.53 2.58 0.32
N ALA A 218 12.96 3.39 1.30
CA ALA A 218 12.94 3.01 2.71
C ALA A 218 11.55 3.13 3.36
N HIS A 219 10.67 4.02 2.86
CA HIS A 219 9.31 4.19 3.37
C HIS A 219 8.31 3.56 2.40
N ARG A 220 7.61 2.50 2.82
CA ARG A 220 6.63 1.79 1.99
C ARG A 220 5.40 1.47 2.82
N GLY A 221 4.39 2.33 2.76
CA GLY A 221 3.34 2.33 3.76
C GLY A 221 1.92 2.07 3.29
N LEU A 222 1.08 1.84 4.30
CA LEU A 222 -0.37 1.91 4.24
C LEU A 222 -0.82 2.87 5.34
N MET A 223 -1.49 3.94 4.95
CA MET A 223 -2.26 4.78 5.87
C MET A 223 -3.68 4.24 5.96
N LEU A 224 -4.14 3.98 7.18
CA LEU A 224 -5.47 3.44 7.45
C LEU A 224 -6.20 4.32 8.45
N ASP A 225 -7.36 4.81 8.03
CA ASP A 225 -8.28 5.59 8.85
C ASP A 225 -9.19 4.68 9.67
N THR A 226 -9.22 4.92 10.98
CA THR A 226 -10.07 4.22 11.94
C THR A 226 -10.97 5.15 12.74
N ALA A 227 -10.99 6.43 12.37
CA ALA A 227 -11.76 7.47 13.03
C ALA A 227 -13.10 7.71 12.31
N ARG A 228 -13.11 7.67 10.97
CA ARG A 228 -14.35 7.82 10.17
C ARG A 228 -15.24 6.59 10.31
N HIS A 229 -14.65 5.40 10.33
CA HIS A 229 -15.27 4.15 10.77
C HIS A 229 -14.30 3.33 11.60
N TYR A 230 -14.78 2.72 12.68
CA TYR A 230 -13.97 1.84 13.52
C TYR A 230 -13.63 0.53 12.77
N LEU A 231 -12.35 0.14 12.81
CA LEU A 231 -11.89 -1.15 12.31
C LEU A 231 -11.50 -2.08 13.47
N PRO A 232 -12.09 -3.29 13.60
CA PRO A 232 -11.70 -4.24 14.64
C PRO A 232 -10.21 -4.59 14.60
N VAL A 233 -9.63 -4.90 15.77
CA VAL A 233 -8.22 -5.29 15.93
C VAL A 233 -7.79 -6.38 14.94
N GLU A 234 -8.64 -7.38 14.72
CA GLU A 234 -8.34 -8.48 13.79
C GLU A 234 -8.27 -8.02 12.33
N ILE A 235 -9.03 -6.99 11.93
CA ILE A 235 -8.92 -6.39 10.60
C ILE A 235 -7.60 -5.65 10.45
N LEU A 236 -7.16 -4.93 11.49
CA LEU A 236 -5.84 -4.25 11.50
C LEU A 236 -4.70 -5.26 11.38
N LYS A 237 -4.75 -6.37 12.13
CA LYS A 237 -3.79 -7.47 12.00
C LYS A 237 -3.81 -8.10 10.61
N ALA A 238 -4.98 -8.35 10.03
CA ALA A 238 -5.08 -8.87 8.66
C ALA A 238 -4.49 -7.92 7.62
N GLN A 239 -4.68 -6.61 7.76
CA GLN A 239 -4.01 -5.59 6.93
C GLN A 239 -2.48 -5.67 7.09
N ILE A 240 -1.98 -5.74 8.32
CA ILE A 240 -0.54 -5.84 8.61
C ILE A 240 0.06 -7.16 8.07
N ALA A 241 -0.67 -8.27 8.13
CA ALA A 241 -0.26 -9.54 7.53
C ALA A 241 -0.15 -9.42 6.01
N ALA A 242 -1.15 -8.81 5.36
CA ALA A 242 -1.12 -8.55 3.93
C ALA A 242 -0.01 -7.55 3.53
N MET A 243 0.27 -6.55 4.35
CA MET A 243 1.42 -5.64 4.17
C MET A 243 2.74 -6.41 4.14
N ALA A 244 2.94 -7.35 5.06
CA ALA A 244 4.14 -8.19 5.12
C ALA A 244 4.30 -9.04 3.84
N MET A 245 3.22 -9.64 3.34
CA MET A 245 3.24 -10.36 2.06
C MET A 245 3.66 -9.48 0.88
N ASN A 246 3.35 -8.19 0.94
CA ASN A 246 3.69 -7.19 -0.08
C ASN A 246 5.03 -6.48 0.17
N LYS A 247 5.78 -6.87 1.22
CA LYS A 247 7.03 -6.22 1.64
C LYS A 247 6.90 -4.72 1.97
N LEU A 248 5.72 -4.30 2.41
CA LEU A 248 5.47 -2.98 3.01
C LEU A 248 6.00 -2.95 4.45
N ASN A 249 6.39 -1.78 4.95
CA ASN A 249 7.08 -1.64 6.24
C ASN A 249 6.59 -0.49 7.14
N VAL A 250 5.60 0.30 6.72
CA VAL A 250 5.02 1.38 7.55
C VAL A 250 3.50 1.27 7.60
N PHE A 251 2.97 1.07 8.80
CA PHE A 251 1.56 1.21 9.09
C PHE A 251 1.33 2.59 9.70
N GLN A 252 0.84 3.53 8.90
CA GLN A 252 0.43 4.86 9.37
C GLN A 252 -1.01 4.73 9.87
N TRP A 253 -1.20 4.87 11.17
CA TRP A 253 -2.49 4.66 11.80
C TRP A 253 -3.15 6.01 12.07
N HIS A 254 -4.02 6.42 11.15
CA HIS A 254 -4.92 7.55 11.32
C HIS A 254 -6.02 7.17 12.32
N ILE A 255 -5.72 7.40 13.60
CA ILE A 255 -6.45 6.80 14.72
C ILE A 255 -7.58 7.70 15.24
N VAL A 256 -7.48 9.02 15.07
CA VAL A 256 -8.47 9.99 15.54
C VAL A 256 -8.73 11.03 14.45
N ASP A 257 -9.97 11.50 14.38
CA ASP A 257 -10.40 12.56 13.47
C ASP A 257 -11.66 13.21 14.06
N ARG A 258 -12.32 14.04 13.25
CA ARG A 258 -13.53 14.76 13.54
C ARG A 258 -14.68 13.85 13.96
N GLU A 259 -14.85 12.70 13.30
CA GLU A 259 -15.99 11.81 13.50
C GLU A 259 -15.91 11.06 14.84
N SER A 260 -14.72 10.54 15.18
CA SER A 260 -14.52 9.81 16.42
C SER A 260 -13.09 9.85 16.98
N PHE A 261 -13.00 9.66 18.30
CA PHE A 261 -11.75 9.54 19.05
C PHE A 261 -11.69 8.15 19.73
N PRO A 262 -11.23 7.09 19.04
CA PRO A 262 -11.24 5.73 19.59
C PRO A 262 -10.02 5.40 20.47
N TYR A 263 -8.98 6.25 20.53
CA TYR A 263 -7.78 6.00 21.36
C TYR A 263 -8.08 6.10 22.86
N MET A 264 -8.13 4.97 23.56
CA MET A 264 -8.36 4.93 25.01
C MET A 264 -7.04 5.03 25.78
N GLY A 265 -6.61 6.28 26.01
CA GLY A 265 -5.44 6.64 26.82
C GLY A 265 -5.69 6.60 28.33
N LYS A 266 -4.64 6.77 29.13
CA LYS A 266 -4.73 6.84 30.60
C LYS A 266 -4.78 8.27 31.12
N LYS A 267 -4.10 9.19 30.46
CA LYS A 267 -4.03 10.61 30.82
C LYS A 267 -5.38 11.30 30.64
N PHE A 268 -6.03 11.04 29.51
CA PHE A 268 -7.28 11.66 29.11
C PHE A 268 -8.32 10.62 28.65
N PRO A 269 -8.75 9.69 29.52
CA PRO A 269 -9.72 8.64 29.15
C PRO A 269 -11.04 9.22 28.61
N GLU A 270 -11.45 10.40 29.10
CA GLU A 270 -12.65 11.12 28.71
C GLU A 270 -12.70 11.47 27.22
N LEU A 271 -11.53 11.60 26.56
CA LEU A 271 -11.46 11.81 25.11
C LEU A 271 -12.09 10.64 24.35
N ALA A 272 -11.80 9.40 24.76
CA ALA A 272 -12.42 8.24 24.15
C ALA A 272 -13.82 7.94 24.69
N GLU A 273 -14.05 8.09 26.00
CA GLU A 273 -15.37 7.82 26.61
C GLU A 273 -16.50 8.64 25.99
N LYS A 274 -16.20 9.87 25.55
CA LYS A 274 -17.16 10.77 24.91
C LYS A 274 -16.93 10.98 23.42
N GLY A 275 -15.72 10.74 22.93
CA GLY A 275 -15.33 10.96 21.54
C GLY A 275 -15.48 9.76 20.63
N ALA A 276 -15.43 8.52 21.15
CA ALA A 276 -15.61 7.31 20.35
C ALA A 276 -17.09 7.13 19.92
N PHE A 277 -17.33 6.30 18.89
CA PHE A 277 -18.70 5.96 18.49
C PHE A 277 -19.49 5.23 19.58
N SER A 278 -18.83 4.34 20.32
CA SER A 278 -19.31 3.76 21.56
C SER A 278 -18.14 3.10 22.32
N MET A 279 -18.38 2.63 23.54
CA MET A 279 -17.38 1.88 24.32
C MET A 279 -16.93 0.55 23.68
N ASN A 280 -17.65 0.05 22.67
CA ASN A 280 -17.23 -1.11 21.88
C ASN A 280 -16.33 -0.74 20.69
N HIS A 281 -16.16 0.55 20.41
CA HIS A 281 -15.40 1.08 19.28
C HIS A 281 -14.19 1.89 19.78
N ILE A 282 -13.44 1.30 20.71
CA ILE A 282 -12.23 1.90 21.29
C ILE A 282 -11.04 0.97 21.08
N TYR A 283 -9.85 1.55 21.04
CA TYR A 283 -8.57 0.85 21.08
C TYR A 283 -7.95 1.07 22.45
N THR A 284 -7.97 0.04 23.28
CA THR A 284 -7.28 0.08 24.58
C THR A 284 -5.77 0.02 24.39
N ILE A 285 -5.00 0.47 25.38
CA ILE A 285 -3.53 0.29 25.37
C ILE A 285 -3.11 -1.17 25.17
N SER A 286 -3.92 -2.14 25.64
CA SER A 286 -3.64 -3.56 25.38
C SER A 286 -3.79 -3.91 23.90
N ASN A 287 -4.85 -3.45 23.25
CA ASN A 287 -5.05 -3.67 21.81
C ASN A 287 -3.95 -3.02 20.98
N ILE A 288 -3.56 -1.79 21.33
CA ILE A 288 -2.51 -1.05 20.62
C ILE A 288 -1.17 -1.78 20.76
N ARG A 289 -0.80 -2.24 21.96
CA ARG A 289 0.43 -3.01 22.17
C ARG A 289 0.44 -4.33 21.41
N GLU A 290 -0.70 -5.00 21.34
CA GLU A 290 -0.86 -6.22 20.56
C GLU A 290 -0.64 -5.97 19.06
N ILE A 291 -1.22 -4.89 18.52
CA ILE A 291 -1.02 -4.48 17.12
C ILE A 291 0.44 -4.11 16.85
N ILE A 292 1.06 -3.33 17.74
CA ILE A 292 2.47 -2.94 17.63
C ILE A 292 3.37 -4.18 17.62
N GLU A 293 3.15 -5.15 18.52
CA GLU A 293 3.94 -6.38 18.54
C GLU A 293 3.71 -7.22 17.28
N PHE A 294 2.45 -7.35 16.85
CA PHE A 294 2.09 -8.08 15.64
C PHE A 294 2.76 -7.50 14.38
N ALA A 295 2.85 -6.18 14.30
CA ALA A 295 3.59 -5.45 13.26
C ALA A 295 5.11 -5.60 13.40
N ARG A 296 5.64 -5.47 14.62
CA ARG A 296 7.08 -5.54 14.92
C ARG A 296 7.68 -6.85 14.44
N VAL A 297 7.07 -7.99 14.79
CA VAL A 297 7.56 -9.32 14.36
C VAL A 297 7.47 -9.54 12.85
N ARG A 298 6.78 -8.66 12.11
CA ARG A 298 6.69 -8.66 10.64
C ARG A 298 7.56 -7.57 9.99
N GLY A 299 8.37 -6.85 10.78
CA GLY A 299 9.21 -5.75 10.28
C GLY A 299 8.42 -4.52 9.86
N ILE A 300 7.22 -4.34 10.41
CA ILE A 300 6.35 -3.20 10.11
C ILE A 300 6.38 -2.23 11.28
N ARG A 301 6.66 -0.97 10.96
CA ARG A 301 6.61 0.17 11.88
C ARG A 301 5.17 0.63 12.06
N VAL A 302 4.79 1.04 13.27
CA VAL A 302 3.48 1.63 13.55
C VAL A 302 3.67 3.08 13.91
N ILE A 303 3.24 3.98 13.01
CA ILE A 303 3.32 5.42 13.19
C ILE A 303 1.90 5.92 13.48
N PRO A 304 1.58 6.35 14.71
CA PRO A 304 0.26 6.91 14.99
C PRO A 304 0.14 8.30 14.37
N GLU A 305 -1.07 8.62 13.92
CA GLU A 305 -1.44 9.96 13.49
C GLU A 305 -2.51 10.54 14.39
N PHE A 306 -2.17 11.67 15.01
CA PHE A 306 -3.06 12.47 15.84
C PHE A 306 -3.17 13.85 15.19
N ASP A 307 -4.10 13.96 14.25
CA ASP A 307 -4.23 15.13 13.39
C ASP A 307 -4.67 16.38 14.17
N SER A 308 -3.98 17.48 13.90
CA SER A 308 -4.24 18.80 14.48
C SER A 308 -3.66 19.91 13.58
N PRO A 309 -4.20 21.14 13.62
CA PRO A 309 -5.34 21.61 14.41
C PRO A 309 -6.69 21.38 13.72
N GLY A 310 -6.71 20.93 12.46
CA GLY A 310 -7.92 20.49 11.77
C GLY A 310 -8.46 19.19 12.36
N HIS A 311 -9.54 18.66 11.77
CA HIS A 311 -10.01 17.30 12.06
C HIS A 311 -10.25 16.99 13.55
N ALA A 312 -10.67 17.99 14.32
CA ALA A 312 -10.59 17.97 15.78
C ALA A 312 -11.93 17.84 16.53
N ASP A 313 -13.08 17.73 15.86
CA ASP A 313 -14.38 17.79 16.56
C ASP A 313 -14.54 16.73 17.66
N ALA A 314 -14.12 15.48 17.44
CA ALA A 314 -14.27 14.41 18.43
C ALA A 314 -13.44 14.64 19.69
N TRP A 315 -12.29 15.33 19.57
CA TRP A 315 -11.43 15.70 20.70
C TRP A 315 -12.21 16.54 21.72
N SER A 316 -13.04 17.47 21.24
CA SER A 316 -13.83 18.36 22.09
C SER A 316 -14.95 17.68 22.86
N LYS A 317 -15.41 16.49 22.44
CA LYS A 317 -16.49 15.82 23.16
C LYS A 317 -16.05 15.41 24.57
N GLY A 318 -14.79 14.98 24.70
CA GLY A 318 -14.15 14.65 25.98
C GLY A 318 -13.96 15.88 26.86
N ARG A 319 -13.40 16.93 26.23
CA ARG A 319 -12.94 18.18 26.82
C ARG A 319 -13.34 19.39 25.96
N PRO A 320 -14.57 19.90 26.11
CA PRO A 320 -15.13 20.92 25.22
C PRO A 320 -14.42 22.26 25.27
N ASP A 321 -13.97 22.67 26.46
CA ASP A 321 -13.40 23.99 26.69
C ASP A 321 -11.89 24.06 26.40
N ASP A 322 -11.24 22.90 26.25
CA ASP A 322 -9.78 22.81 26.26
C ASP A 322 -9.18 22.97 24.85
N PHE A 323 -9.84 22.46 23.81
CA PHE A 323 -9.19 22.24 22.51
C PHE A 323 -9.65 23.15 21.38
N LEU A 324 -10.96 23.39 21.21
CA LEU A 324 -11.48 23.99 19.98
C LEU A 324 -11.65 25.51 20.07
N ALA A 325 -11.41 26.17 18.93
CA ALA A 325 -11.81 27.56 18.77
C ALA A 325 -13.33 27.69 18.78
N GLU A 326 -13.82 28.72 19.46
CA GLU A 326 -15.22 29.12 19.34
C GLU A 326 -15.44 29.74 17.95
N CYS A 327 -16.31 29.12 17.14
CA CYS A 327 -16.67 29.61 15.82
C CYS A 327 -17.98 30.41 15.86
N HIS A 328 -18.09 31.46 15.06
CA HIS A 328 -19.30 32.27 14.97
C HIS A 328 -19.92 32.24 13.55
N GLY A 329 -21.24 32.41 13.47
CA GLY A 329 -21.98 32.48 12.20
C GLY A 329 -21.99 31.16 11.42
N PHE A 330 -21.96 31.25 10.08
CA PHE A 330 -22.06 30.09 9.19
C PHE A 330 -20.96 29.04 9.41
N ALA A 331 -19.79 29.46 9.91
CA ALA A 331 -18.69 28.54 10.25
C ALA A 331 -19.05 27.56 11.38
N ASN A 332 -19.97 27.92 12.29
CA ASN A 332 -20.42 27.05 13.37
C ASN A 332 -21.30 25.89 12.87
N GLU A 333 -22.06 26.10 11.79
CA GLU A 333 -22.96 25.09 11.20
C GLU A 333 -22.20 24.09 10.32
N MET A 334 -21.04 24.46 9.79
CA MET A 334 -20.25 23.61 8.89
C MET A 334 -19.48 22.49 9.59
N THR A 335 -19.44 22.46 10.94
CA THR A 335 -18.75 21.41 11.70
C THR A 335 -17.29 21.20 11.25
N LYS A 336 -16.57 22.28 10.93
CA LYS A 336 -15.14 22.24 10.55
C LYS A 336 -14.31 23.01 11.58
N ARG A 337 -14.52 22.69 12.85
CA ARG A 337 -13.90 23.44 13.93
C ARG A 337 -12.44 23.02 14.05
N SER A 338 -11.57 24.02 14.09
CA SER A 338 -10.14 23.83 14.31
C SER A 338 -9.79 24.11 15.77
N MET A 339 -8.68 23.57 16.25
CA MET A 339 -8.19 23.83 17.60
C MET A 339 -7.88 25.31 17.85
N ASP A 340 -8.03 25.81 19.08
CA ASP A 340 -7.76 27.20 19.46
C ASP A 340 -6.25 27.44 19.65
N PRO A 341 -5.55 28.11 18.71
CA PRO A 341 -4.12 28.38 18.83
C PRO A 341 -3.79 29.45 19.89
N SER A 342 -4.80 30.13 20.44
CA SER A 342 -4.63 31.16 21.48
C SER A 342 -4.72 30.59 22.90
N ASN A 343 -5.10 29.32 23.05
CA ASN A 343 -5.24 28.68 24.35
C ASN A 343 -3.95 27.94 24.74
N GLU A 344 -3.26 28.42 25.77
CA GLU A 344 -2.00 27.79 26.23
C GLU A 344 -2.23 26.40 26.86
N GLU A 345 -3.37 26.19 27.50
CA GLU A 345 -3.74 24.91 28.12
C GLU A 345 -3.83 23.78 27.07
N THR A 346 -4.22 24.10 25.82
CA THR A 346 -4.16 23.16 24.71
C THR A 346 -2.77 22.55 24.57
N TYR A 347 -1.73 23.37 24.55
CA TYR A 347 -0.34 22.93 24.36
C TYR A 347 0.17 22.10 25.54
N GLU A 348 -0.27 22.41 26.77
CA GLU A 348 0.04 21.61 27.96
C GLU A 348 -0.58 20.21 27.85
N HIS A 349 -1.83 20.11 27.40
CA HIS A 349 -2.50 18.82 27.15
C HIS A 349 -1.83 18.03 26.03
N PHE A 350 -1.38 18.68 24.95
CA PHE A 350 -0.59 18.02 23.91
C PHE A 350 0.73 17.46 24.47
N ASP A 351 1.44 18.21 25.32
CA ASP A 351 2.67 17.72 25.95
C ASP A 351 2.41 16.49 26.83
N GLU A 352 1.37 16.51 27.67
CA GLU A 352 1.00 15.35 28.48
C GLU A 352 0.58 14.14 27.65
N LEU A 353 -0.18 14.36 26.57
CA LEU A 353 -0.58 13.30 25.65
C LEU A 353 0.64 12.73 24.93
N TRP A 354 1.58 13.56 24.46
CA TRP A 354 2.79 13.11 23.75
C TRP A 354 3.71 12.31 24.67
N GLN A 355 3.81 12.67 25.95
CA GLN A 355 4.51 11.87 26.96
C GLN A 355 3.90 10.47 27.11
N GLU A 356 2.57 10.34 27.06
CA GLU A 356 1.90 9.04 27.05
C GLU A 356 2.16 8.29 25.73
N LEU A 357 1.98 8.94 24.58
CA LEU A 357 2.19 8.33 23.27
C LEU A 357 3.61 7.81 23.11
N ARG A 358 4.63 8.50 23.64
CA ARG A 358 6.03 8.04 23.64
C ARG A 358 6.25 6.75 24.44
N GLN A 359 5.40 6.47 25.43
CA GLN A 359 5.43 5.23 26.22
C GLN A 359 4.63 4.10 25.57
N VAL A 360 3.70 4.42 24.67
CA VAL A 360 2.81 3.47 23.99
C VAL A 360 3.38 3.04 22.64
N PHE A 361 3.84 4.00 21.84
CA PHE A 361 4.36 3.80 20.49
C PHE A 361 5.88 3.87 20.46
N ASN A 362 6.50 2.82 19.90
CA ASN A 362 7.96 2.69 19.88
C ASN A 362 8.64 3.46 18.74
N ASP A 363 7.94 3.72 17.62
CA ASP A 363 8.52 4.41 16.46
C ASP A 363 9.02 5.81 16.84
N GLU A 364 10.11 6.27 16.23
CA GLU A 364 10.64 7.60 16.50
C GLU A 364 9.78 8.71 15.89
N PHE A 365 8.86 8.37 14.99
CA PHE A 365 7.95 9.31 14.34
C PHE A 365 6.53 9.25 14.90
N ILE A 366 5.89 10.42 14.93
CA ILE A 366 4.43 10.62 15.06
C ILE A 366 3.95 11.43 13.85
N HIS A 367 2.76 11.16 13.33
CA HIS A 367 2.17 12.00 12.30
C HIS A 367 1.26 13.04 12.96
N LEU A 368 1.49 14.32 12.64
CA LEU A 368 0.80 15.46 13.26
C LEU A 368 -0.38 15.96 12.44
N GLY A 369 -0.55 15.42 11.23
CA GLY A 369 -1.56 15.82 10.27
C GLY A 369 -1.29 17.22 9.74
N GLY A 370 -2.20 18.15 9.98
CA GLY A 370 -2.08 19.56 9.62
C GLY A 370 -2.63 19.89 8.23
N ASP A 371 -3.49 19.02 7.69
CA ASP A 371 -4.24 19.22 6.45
C ASP A 371 -5.55 20.00 6.69
N GLU A 372 -6.07 20.56 5.58
CA GLU A 372 -7.42 21.14 5.48
C GLU A 372 -7.89 22.10 6.58
N VAL A 373 -6.95 22.78 7.27
CA VAL A 373 -7.28 23.72 8.36
C VAL A 373 -8.17 24.86 7.86
N ASP A 374 -9.40 24.91 8.39
CA ASP A 374 -10.37 25.95 8.07
C ASP A 374 -10.20 27.17 9.00
N SER A 375 -9.57 28.21 8.48
CA SER A 375 -9.33 29.46 9.21
C SER A 375 -10.60 30.31 9.40
N SER A 376 -11.73 29.95 8.78
CA SER A 376 -12.97 30.72 8.87
C SER A 376 -13.54 30.75 10.29
N CYS A 377 -13.34 29.68 11.06
CA CYS A 377 -13.75 29.61 12.47
C CYS A 377 -13.09 30.70 13.34
N TYR A 378 -11.85 31.07 13.03
CA TYR A 378 -11.12 32.10 13.77
C TYR A 378 -11.65 33.51 13.50
N LYS A 379 -12.38 33.71 12.39
CA LYS A 379 -12.89 35.03 11.99
C LYS A 379 -14.07 35.41 12.88
N GLY A 380 -13.98 36.59 13.49
CA GLY A 380 -15.01 37.10 14.42
C GLY A 380 -14.85 36.63 15.86
N ASN A 381 -13.83 35.83 16.18
CA ASN A 381 -13.51 35.45 17.56
C ASN A 381 -12.61 36.53 18.21
N ASP A 382 -13.16 37.26 19.18
CA ASP A 382 -12.48 38.38 19.85
C ASP A 382 -11.22 37.94 20.63
N LYS A 383 -11.21 36.74 21.21
CA LYS A 383 -10.06 36.19 21.95
C LYS A 383 -8.90 35.95 20.98
N ILE A 384 -9.18 35.29 19.86
CA ILE A 384 -8.19 34.99 18.83
C ILE A 384 -7.70 36.28 18.16
N ALA A 385 -8.59 37.23 17.87
CA ALA A 385 -8.20 38.53 17.30
C ALA A 385 -7.21 39.30 18.21
N LYS A 386 -7.48 39.34 19.53
CA LYS A 386 -6.55 39.95 20.51
C LYS A 386 -5.22 39.21 20.58
N PHE A 387 -5.25 37.88 20.51
CA PHE A 387 -4.05 37.05 20.48
C PHE A 387 -3.20 37.33 19.23
N MET A 388 -3.82 37.38 18.05
CA MET A 388 -3.16 37.73 16.80
C MET A 388 -2.47 39.09 16.88
N MET A 389 -3.15 40.11 17.42
CA MET A 389 -2.55 41.43 17.65
C MET A 389 -1.33 41.34 18.59
N LYS A 390 -1.42 40.60 19.69
CA LYS A 390 -0.32 40.42 20.64
C LYS A 390 0.90 39.71 20.03
N LYS A 391 0.66 38.77 19.10
CA LYS A 391 1.70 37.97 18.44
C LYS A 391 2.16 38.55 17.08
N ASN A 392 1.65 39.72 16.69
CA ASN A 392 1.90 40.34 15.39
C ASN A 392 1.53 39.44 14.19
N ILE A 393 0.47 38.64 14.34
CA ILE A 393 -0.07 37.78 13.28
C ILE A 393 -1.11 38.58 12.50
N LEU A 394 -0.92 38.73 11.20
CA LEU A 394 -1.74 39.64 10.39
C LEU A 394 -2.98 38.98 9.81
N ARG A 395 -2.91 37.67 9.56
CA ARG A 395 -3.96 36.92 8.87
C ARG A 395 -4.29 35.62 9.61
N PRO A 396 -5.57 35.21 9.73
CA PRO A 396 -5.93 33.97 10.43
C PRO A 396 -5.25 32.72 9.87
N GLU A 397 -4.93 32.71 8.57
CA GLU A 397 -4.22 31.61 7.90
C GLU A 397 -2.79 31.43 8.46
N GLU A 398 -2.17 32.51 8.98
CA GLU A 398 -0.83 32.47 9.59
C GLU A 398 -0.85 31.86 11.00
N LEU A 399 -2.03 31.65 11.61
CA LEU A 399 -2.14 30.97 12.90
C LEU A 399 -1.69 29.51 12.82
N GLN A 400 -1.79 28.86 11.65
CA GLN A 400 -1.30 27.49 11.49
C GLN A 400 0.23 27.44 11.61
N LYS A 401 0.96 28.44 11.10
CA LYS A 401 2.42 28.53 11.31
C LYS A 401 2.77 28.59 12.80
N TYR A 402 2.01 29.38 13.56
CA TYR A 402 2.19 29.47 15.01
C TYR A 402 1.90 28.13 15.70
N TRP A 403 0.79 27.49 15.35
CA TRP A 403 0.42 26.16 15.84
C TRP A 403 1.52 25.12 15.57
N ASN A 404 1.97 25.02 14.32
CA ASN A 404 3.02 24.09 13.88
C ASN A 404 4.26 24.25 14.76
N GLY A 405 4.71 25.48 15.02
CA GLY A 405 5.89 25.70 15.85
C GLY A 405 5.74 25.20 17.28
N ARG A 406 4.60 25.47 17.93
CA ARG A 406 4.33 24.99 19.29
C ARG A 406 4.25 23.47 19.36
N ILE A 407 3.61 22.82 18.38
CA ILE A 407 3.53 21.36 18.34
C ILE A 407 4.89 20.73 18.03
N PHE A 408 5.72 21.33 17.18
CA PHE A 408 7.08 20.83 16.90
C PHE A 408 7.97 20.92 18.14
N GLU A 409 7.92 22.01 18.90
CA GLU A 409 8.62 22.12 20.21
C GLU A 409 8.21 20.98 21.15
N ILE A 410 6.91 20.69 21.26
CA ILE A 410 6.39 19.59 22.07
C ILE A 410 6.88 18.23 21.57
N CYS A 411 6.89 18.01 20.25
CA CYS A 411 7.39 16.77 19.65
C CYS A 411 8.87 16.54 19.97
N GLU A 412 9.72 17.53 19.71
CA GLU A 412 11.17 17.41 19.93
C GLU A 412 11.48 17.28 21.43
N LYS A 413 10.79 18.01 22.30
CA LYS A 413 10.86 17.83 23.77
C LYS A 413 10.58 16.39 24.19
N ASN A 414 9.60 15.75 23.55
CA ASN A 414 9.22 14.36 23.79
C ASN A 414 9.99 13.34 22.94
N LYS A 415 11.05 13.78 22.25
CA LYS A 415 11.95 12.96 21.43
C LYS A 415 11.24 12.27 20.26
N PHE A 416 10.20 12.89 19.74
CA PHE A 416 9.57 12.52 18.49
C PHE A 416 10.14 13.33 17.33
N LYS A 417 10.32 12.63 16.21
CA LYS A 417 10.32 13.21 14.87
C LYS A 417 8.88 13.23 14.34
N TYR A 418 8.63 13.92 13.25
CA TYR A 418 7.25 14.14 12.82
C TYR A 418 7.02 14.00 11.31
N LEU A 419 5.88 13.41 10.98
CA LEU A 419 5.30 13.46 9.64
C LEU A 419 4.20 14.53 9.65
N VAL A 420 4.07 15.27 8.55
CA VAL A 420 3.00 16.26 8.36
C VAL A 420 2.47 16.18 6.93
N TRP A 421 1.21 16.57 6.73
CA TRP A 421 0.68 16.77 5.38
C TRP A 421 1.25 18.04 4.74
N GLU A 422 1.23 18.11 3.41
CA GLU A 422 1.87 19.18 2.63
C GLU A 422 1.38 20.60 2.97
N GLU A 423 0.15 20.76 3.50
CA GLU A 423 -0.35 22.05 3.97
C GLU A 423 0.40 22.62 5.15
N ALA A 424 0.87 21.79 6.09
CA ALA A 424 1.65 22.28 7.21
C ALA A 424 2.93 22.97 6.72
N TRP A 425 3.55 22.43 5.66
CA TRP A 425 4.69 23.05 4.98
C TRP A 425 4.29 24.32 4.21
N TYR A 426 3.23 24.26 3.38
CA TYR A 426 2.78 25.41 2.59
C TYR A 426 2.33 26.61 3.45
N ASN A 427 1.64 26.35 4.56
CA ASN A 427 1.18 27.37 5.51
C ASN A 427 2.31 27.83 6.45
N GLY A 428 3.47 27.19 6.38
CA GLY A 428 4.73 27.65 6.93
C GLY A 428 5.16 26.92 8.19
N PHE A 429 6.46 26.72 8.29
CA PHE A 429 7.15 26.32 9.51
C PHE A 429 7.75 27.55 10.20
N PRO A 430 7.90 27.52 11.54
CA PRO A 430 8.68 28.53 12.25
C PRO A 430 10.13 28.53 11.78
N ASP A 431 10.85 29.61 12.09
CA ASP A 431 12.29 29.63 11.87
C ASP A 431 12.97 28.64 12.84
N GLU A 432 13.79 27.74 12.30
CA GLU A 432 14.52 26.72 13.07
C GLU A 432 15.48 27.36 14.07
N GLU A 433 16.14 28.47 13.68
CA GLU A 433 17.12 29.16 14.52
C GLU A 433 16.43 29.89 15.69
N ASP A 434 15.26 30.46 15.45
CA ASP A 434 14.50 31.18 16.49
C ASP A 434 14.02 30.23 17.60
N LEU A 435 13.68 28.98 17.27
CA LEU A 435 13.16 27.99 18.21
C LEU A 435 14.20 26.96 18.67
N GLY A 436 15.39 26.94 18.06
CA GLY A 436 16.43 25.95 18.34
C GLY A 436 16.02 24.52 17.98
N LEU A 437 15.20 24.35 16.94
CA LEU A 437 14.67 23.06 16.46
C LEU A 437 15.43 22.56 15.24
N ASN A 438 15.47 21.25 15.03
CA ASN A 438 16.09 20.64 13.84
C ASN A 438 15.02 20.21 12.83
N ILE A 439 14.14 21.13 12.42
CA ILE A 439 12.91 20.80 11.69
C ILE A 439 13.21 20.03 10.40
N LYS A 440 14.12 20.49 9.54
CA LYS A 440 14.51 19.81 8.29
C LYS A 440 14.96 18.36 8.47
N GLU A 441 15.68 18.06 9.54
CA GLU A 441 16.17 16.70 9.80
C GLU A 441 15.09 15.80 10.42
N ASN A 442 14.14 16.40 11.15
CA ASN A 442 13.12 15.70 11.92
C ASN A 442 11.76 15.58 11.21
N VAL A 443 11.53 16.36 10.15
CA VAL A 443 10.26 16.37 9.42
C VAL A 443 10.28 15.51 8.16
N ILE A 444 9.16 14.80 7.92
CA ILE A 444 8.82 14.18 6.64
C ILE A 444 7.52 14.80 6.13
N ILE A 445 7.50 15.22 4.86
CA ILE A 445 6.32 15.83 4.22
C ILE A 445 5.54 14.78 3.42
N GLY A 446 4.27 14.58 3.75
CA GLY A 446 3.31 13.73 3.05
C GLY A 446 2.59 14.50 1.94
N ILE A 447 2.82 14.09 0.69
CA ILE A 447 2.26 14.77 -0.50
C ILE A 447 1.06 13.99 -1.01
N TRP A 448 -0.11 14.61 -0.96
CA TRP A 448 -1.38 13.91 -1.15
C TRP A 448 -2.31 14.57 -2.19
N LYS A 449 -2.07 15.83 -2.57
CA LYS A 449 -2.92 16.55 -3.52
C LYS A 449 -2.53 16.29 -4.97
N ASP A 450 -3.50 15.84 -5.75
CA ASP A 450 -3.43 15.72 -7.22
C ASP A 450 -4.79 16.03 -7.86
N PHE A 451 -5.27 17.26 -7.65
CA PHE A 451 -6.56 17.73 -8.15
C PHE A 451 -6.58 19.25 -8.36
N ALA A 452 -7.44 19.67 -9.29
CA ALA A 452 -7.60 21.07 -9.68
C ALA A 452 -6.27 21.74 -10.06
N GLN A 453 -5.81 22.72 -9.27
CA GLN A 453 -4.54 23.42 -9.48
C GLN A 453 -3.32 22.72 -8.84
N TRP A 454 -3.54 21.68 -8.03
CA TRP A 454 -2.48 20.96 -7.32
C TRP A 454 -1.90 19.86 -8.19
N ASP A 455 -0.58 19.73 -8.13
CA ASP A 455 0.23 18.81 -8.93
C ASP A 455 1.30 18.23 -8.01
N TRP A 456 1.13 16.97 -7.62
CA TRP A 456 2.02 16.31 -6.66
C TRP A 456 3.49 16.31 -7.13
N ALA A 457 3.75 16.24 -8.44
CA ALA A 457 5.10 16.20 -8.98
C ALA A 457 5.79 17.55 -8.75
N ARG A 458 5.04 18.65 -8.89
CA ARG A 458 5.53 19.99 -8.58
C ARG A 458 5.75 20.18 -7.09
N THR A 459 4.82 19.75 -6.24
CA THR A 459 5.02 19.85 -4.79
C THR A 459 6.24 19.04 -4.36
N LEU A 460 6.36 17.80 -4.82
CA LEU A 460 7.50 16.93 -4.49
C LEU A 460 8.83 17.52 -4.95
N SER A 461 8.86 18.13 -6.14
CA SER A 461 10.05 18.85 -6.62
C SER A 461 10.42 20.02 -5.73
N LYS A 462 9.45 20.76 -5.18
CA LYS A 462 9.70 21.91 -4.31
C LYS A 462 10.17 21.51 -2.92
N THR A 463 9.45 20.61 -2.25
CA THR A 463 9.77 20.15 -0.88
C THR A 463 11.16 19.53 -0.80
N THR A 464 11.50 18.66 -1.77
CA THR A 464 12.84 18.05 -1.85
C THR A 464 13.93 19.05 -2.23
N ASN A 465 13.64 20.07 -3.04
CA ASN A 465 14.59 21.15 -3.35
C ASN A 465 14.92 22.01 -2.12
N GLU A 466 13.98 22.16 -1.21
CA GLU A 466 14.16 22.88 0.06
C GLU A 466 14.86 22.04 1.14
N GLY A 467 15.17 20.77 0.83
CA GLY A 467 15.89 19.86 1.71
C GLY A 467 15.01 19.08 2.67
N PHE A 468 13.71 18.94 2.40
CA PHE A 468 12.81 18.13 3.22
C PHE A 468 12.67 16.69 2.71
N ASN A 469 12.76 15.73 3.62
CA ASN A 469 12.38 14.35 3.31
C ASN A 469 10.90 14.32 2.95
N SER A 470 10.55 13.60 1.89
CA SER A 470 9.18 13.60 1.36
C SER A 470 8.71 12.20 1.01
N ILE A 471 7.43 11.93 1.24
CA ILE A 471 6.72 10.72 0.84
C ILE A 471 5.54 11.06 -0.07
N LEU A 472 5.21 10.17 -1.00
CA LEU A 472 4.12 10.35 -1.95
C LEU A 472 2.93 9.45 -1.60
N LEU A 473 1.74 10.05 -1.57
CA LEU A 473 0.46 9.36 -1.38
C LEU A 473 -0.56 9.73 -2.46
N ALA A 474 -0.45 10.92 -3.07
CA ALA A 474 -1.45 11.49 -3.97
C ALA A 474 -2.03 10.55 -5.05
N PRO A 475 -1.21 9.79 -5.81
CA PRO A 475 -1.75 8.88 -6.82
C PRO A 475 -2.29 7.55 -6.26
N TRP A 476 -2.14 7.30 -4.95
CA TRP A 476 -2.42 6.03 -4.29
C TRP A 476 -3.52 6.11 -3.23
N TYR A 477 -4.53 6.96 -3.46
CA TYR A 477 -5.79 6.98 -2.70
C TYR A 477 -6.64 5.75 -3.02
N LEU A 478 -6.69 4.82 -2.08
CA LEU A 478 -7.38 3.54 -2.15
C LEU A 478 -8.89 3.68 -1.87
N ASP A 479 -9.32 4.68 -1.11
CA ASP A 479 -10.74 4.96 -0.87
C ASP A 479 -11.44 5.39 -2.17
N TRP A 480 -10.73 6.07 -3.08
CA TRP A 480 -11.26 6.46 -4.38
C TRP A 480 -11.67 5.24 -5.20
N GLY A 481 -12.94 5.21 -5.61
CA GLY A 481 -13.60 4.08 -6.26
C GLY A 481 -14.53 3.26 -5.34
N ALA A 482 -14.52 3.48 -4.02
CA ALA A 482 -15.55 2.96 -3.11
C ALA A 482 -16.93 3.57 -3.39
N ASN A 483 -16.97 4.85 -3.76
CA ASN A 483 -18.17 5.57 -4.19
C ASN A 483 -18.41 5.47 -5.70
N TRP A 484 -18.72 4.25 -6.18
CA TRP A 484 -19.37 3.87 -7.46
C TRP A 484 -18.91 4.48 -8.82
N ASP A 485 -18.12 5.55 -8.87
CA ASP A 485 -17.83 6.33 -10.08
C ASP A 485 -16.37 6.79 -10.19
N ILE A 486 -15.43 5.85 -10.12
CA ILE A 486 -14.17 6.01 -10.88
C ILE A 486 -13.82 4.67 -11.51
N SER A 487 -14.40 4.39 -12.68
CA SER A 487 -14.14 3.19 -13.49
C SER A 487 -12.69 3.06 -13.99
N ASN A 488 -11.74 3.89 -13.53
CA ASN A 488 -10.37 4.04 -14.04
C ASN A 488 -9.24 3.88 -13.00
N LYS A 489 -9.52 3.75 -11.70
CA LYS A 489 -8.47 3.64 -10.64
C LYS A 489 -8.25 2.19 -10.19
N GLY A 490 -8.06 1.29 -11.17
CA GLY A 490 -7.68 -0.11 -10.94
C GLY A 490 -6.19 -0.25 -10.59
N TRP A 491 -5.71 -1.50 -10.49
CA TRP A 491 -4.31 -1.79 -10.16
C TRP A 491 -3.34 -1.20 -11.21
N GLU A 492 -3.75 -1.08 -12.47
CA GLU A 492 -2.93 -0.51 -13.53
C GLU A 492 -2.63 0.96 -13.29
N TYR A 493 -3.62 1.73 -12.83
CA TYR A 493 -3.45 3.14 -12.51
C TYR A 493 -2.42 3.33 -11.40
N PHE A 494 -2.52 2.52 -10.34
CA PHE A 494 -1.58 2.55 -9.20
C PHE A 494 -0.16 2.15 -9.64
N TYR A 495 -0.05 1.18 -10.55
CA TYR A 495 1.23 0.74 -11.10
C TYR A 495 1.86 1.76 -12.07
N SER A 496 1.03 2.53 -12.78
CA SER A 496 1.46 3.44 -13.83
C SER A 496 2.12 4.74 -13.36
N VAL A 497 2.18 4.98 -12.05
CA VAL A 497 2.79 6.19 -11.48
C VAL A 497 4.26 6.31 -11.89
N ASN A 498 4.61 7.44 -12.51
CA ASN A 498 5.98 7.72 -12.94
C ASN A 498 6.79 8.37 -11.81
N MET A 499 7.69 7.59 -11.20
CA MET A 499 8.48 8.03 -10.05
C MET A 499 9.77 8.79 -10.42
N GLU A 500 10.03 9.05 -11.69
CA GLU A 500 11.34 9.55 -12.16
C GLU A 500 11.30 10.93 -12.80
N SER A 501 10.13 11.42 -13.23
CA SER A 501 10.01 12.65 -14.03
C SER A 501 9.94 13.96 -13.23
N TRP A 502 9.85 13.90 -11.90
CA TRP A 502 9.61 15.07 -11.05
C TRP A 502 10.91 15.75 -10.54
N ALA A 503 12.01 14.99 -10.44
CA ALA A 503 13.27 15.46 -9.89
C ALA A 503 14.21 16.00 -10.98
N LYS A 504 14.95 17.08 -10.67
CA LYS A 504 15.96 17.68 -11.55
C LYS A 504 17.39 17.27 -11.19
N THR A 505 17.64 16.90 -9.94
CA THR A 505 18.97 16.51 -9.44
C THR A 505 18.93 15.19 -8.66
N GLU A 506 20.08 14.55 -8.49
CA GLU A 506 20.20 13.33 -7.69
C GLU A 506 20.03 13.62 -6.19
N GLU A 507 20.39 14.82 -5.72
CA GLU A 507 20.16 15.25 -4.35
C GLU A 507 18.67 15.31 -4.03
N GLN A 508 17.85 15.88 -4.92
CA GLN A 508 16.39 15.88 -4.77
C GLN A 508 15.83 14.47 -4.69
N LYS A 509 16.32 13.54 -5.54
CA LYS A 509 15.89 12.13 -5.52
C LYS A 509 16.19 11.45 -4.18
N LYS A 510 17.30 11.78 -3.51
CA LYS A 510 17.65 11.24 -2.19
C LYS A 510 16.70 11.69 -1.08
N MET A 511 16.12 12.88 -1.21
CA MET A 511 15.13 13.39 -0.26
C MET A 511 13.75 12.74 -0.43
N PHE A 512 13.50 12.09 -1.57
CA PHE A 512 12.31 11.26 -1.74
C PHE A 512 12.54 9.86 -1.19
N ILE A 513 11.94 9.59 -0.03
CA ILE A 513 12.23 8.38 0.76
C ILE A 513 11.22 7.25 0.54
N GLY A 514 10.17 7.48 -0.26
CA GLY A 514 9.19 6.47 -0.65
C GLY A 514 7.74 6.98 -0.61
N GLY A 515 6.79 6.14 -0.22
CA GLY A 515 5.38 6.53 -0.25
C GLY A 515 4.44 5.54 0.40
N SER A 516 3.16 5.87 0.37
CA SER A 516 2.11 5.10 1.04
C SER A 516 0.82 5.10 0.23
N GLY A 517 0.08 4.00 0.26
CA GLY A 517 -1.33 4.04 -0.13
C GLY A 517 -2.17 4.57 1.02
N ALA A 518 -3.16 5.42 0.72
CA ALA A 518 -4.05 5.99 1.72
C ALA A 518 -5.44 5.36 1.60
N LEU A 519 -5.94 4.74 2.67
CA LEU A 519 -7.31 4.25 2.76
C LEU A 519 -8.06 5.07 3.82
N TRP A 520 -8.59 6.21 3.37
CA TRP A 520 -9.58 6.96 4.13
C TRP A 520 -10.87 6.17 4.28
N ALA A 521 -11.59 6.40 5.39
CA ALA A 521 -12.65 5.50 5.83
C ALA A 521 -14.05 6.12 5.83
N GLU A 522 -14.33 7.22 5.10
CA GLU A 522 -15.69 7.78 5.00
C GLU A 522 -16.69 6.77 4.41
N TYR A 523 -16.21 5.87 3.53
CA TYR A 523 -17.03 4.87 2.83
C TYR A 523 -16.44 3.45 2.95
N VAL A 524 -15.51 3.25 3.89
CA VAL A 524 -14.78 1.99 4.08
C VAL A 524 -14.86 1.56 5.53
N ASP A 525 -15.32 0.34 5.80
CA ASP A 525 -15.29 -0.29 7.12
C ASP A 525 -14.69 -1.71 7.05
N ALA A 526 -14.87 -2.49 8.12
CA ALA A 526 -14.40 -3.86 8.21
C ALA A 526 -14.87 -4.77 7.07
N THR A 527 -16.04 -4.52 6.47
CA THR A 527 -16.69 -5.40 5.49
C THR A 527 -15.99 -5.42 4.13
N GLN A 528 -15.28 -4.34 3.78
CA GLN A 528 -14.65 -4.14 2.47
C GLN A 528 -13.20 -3.67 2.52
N SER A 529 -12.67 -3.20 3.66
CA SER A 529 -11.33 -2.58 3.76
C SER A 529 -10.20 -3.37 3.08
N LEU A 530 -10.09 -4.68 3.36
CA LEU A 530 -9.06 -5.55 2.76
C LEU A 530 -9.22 -5.69 1.23
N SER A 531 -10.45 -5.93 0.77
CA SER A 531 -10.74 -6.07 -0.67
C SER A 531 -10.61 -4.76 -1.42
N GLN A 532 -10.85 -3.63 -0.76
CA GLN A 532 -10.60 -2.29 -1.30
C GLN A 532 -9.08 -2.07 -1.41
N THR A 533 -8.31 -2.47 -0.40
CA THR A 533 -6.86 -2.28 -0.35
C THR A 533 -6.13 -3.11 -1.42
N TYR A 534 -6.45 -4.41 -1.52
CA TYR A 534 -5.71 -5.35 -2.35
C TYR A 534 -6.55 -5.83 -3.55
N PRO A 535 -5.95 -5.93 -4.75
CA PRO A 535 -4.51 -5.92 -5.03
C PRO A 535 -3.97 -4.54 -5.47
N ARG A 536 -4.72 -3.44 -5.29
CA ARG A 536 -4.27 -2.11 -5.76
C ARG A 536 -3.02 -1.63 -5.02
N LEU A 537 -2.97 -1.80 -3.70
CA LEU A 537 -1.79 -1.48 -2.92
C LEU A 537 -0.59 -2.37 -3.28
N SER A 538 -0.82 -3.60 -3.77
CA SER A 538 0.26 -4.46 -4.27
C SER A 538 1.00 -3.84 -5.45
N SER A 539 0.30 -3.10 -6.32
CA SER A 539 0.94 -2.31 -7.38
C SER A 539 1.87 -1.24 -6.81
N THR A 540 1.40 -0.48 -5.82
CA THR A 540 2.21 0.53 -5.12
C THR A 540 3.42 -0.10 -4.47
N ALA A 541 3.26 -1.25 -3.81
CA ALA A 541 4.35 -1.98 -3.17
C ALA A 541 5.45 -2.35 -4.17
N GLU A 542 5.10 -2.83 -5.37
CA GLU A 542 6.10 -3.11 -6.41
C GLU A 542 6.80 -1.85 -6.91
N LYS A 543 6.09 -0.73 -7.08
CA LYS A 543 6.70 0.56 -7.45
C LYS A 543 7.68 1.09 -6.40
N LEU A 544 7.42 0.78 -5.14
CA LEU A 544 8.25 1.23 -4.02
C LEU A 544 9.40 0.27 -3.68
N TRP A 545 9.28 -1.01 -4.06
CA TRP A 545 10.30 -2.03 -3.83
C TRP A 545 11.25 -2.19 -5.03
N SER A 546 10.70 -2.38 -6.24
CA SER A 546 11.46 -2.83 -7.40
C SER A 546 12.15 -1.68 -8.13
N PHE A 547 13.37 -1.93 -8.65
CA PHE A 547 14.17 -0.92 -9.34
C PHE A 547 13.72 -0.68 -10.79
N ASN A 548 13.38 -1.75 -11.53
CA ASN A 548 13.15 -1.71 -12.98
C ASN A 548 11.66 -1.80 -13.37
N THR A 549 10.80 -1.01 -12.71
CA THR A 549 9.35 -1.03 -13.01
C THR A 549 9.00 -0.24 -14.27
N ARG A 550 8.05 -0.76 -15.06
CA ARG A 550 7.46 -0.02 -16.19
C ARG A 550 6.40 0.98 -15.69
N ASN A 551 6.16 2.05 -16.46
CA ASN A 551 5.03 2.95 -16.23
C ASN A 551 3.75 2.51 -16.95
N THR A 552 3.85 1.53 -17.85
CA THR A 552 2.69 0.90 -18.48
C THR A 552 2.78 -0.59 -18.21
N PRO A 553 1.98 -1.13 -17.26
CA PRO A 553 2.01 -2.56 -16.97
C PRO A 553 1.57 -3.36 -18.19
N GLY A 554 2.27 -4.45 -18.46
CA GLY A 554 2.00 -5.37 -19.56
C GLY A 554 1.40 -6.68 -19.08
N GLU A 555 1.49 -7.69 -19.95
CA GLU A 555 1.02 -9.04 -19.65
C GLU A 555 1.79 -9.68 -18.48
N GLU A 556 3.09 -9.41 -18.36
CA GLU A 556 3.93 -9.99 -17.31
C GLU A 556 3.53 -9.50 -15.91
N GLU A 557 3.37 -8.20 -15.71
CA GLU A 557 2.90 -7.65 -14.44
C GLU A 557 1.51 -8.17 -14.10
N PHE A 558 0.61 -8.23 -15.09
CA PHE A 558 -0.73 -8.78 -14.89
C PHE A 558 -0.68 -10.22 -14.38
N GLN A 559 0.09 -11.09 -15.03
CA GLN A 559 0.15 -12.51 -14.68
C GLN A 559 0.81 -12.75 -13.31
N ARG A 560 1.89 -12.02 -12.99
CA ARG A 560 2.52 -12.10 -11.66
C ARG A 560 1.58 -11.60 -10.57
N LEU A 561 0.87 -10.50 -10.79
CA LEU A 561 -0.10 -9.97 -9.83
C LEU A 561 -1.29 -10.91 -9.65
N ALA A 562 -1.76 -11.56 -10.73
CA ALA A 562 -2.84 -12.54 -10.67
C ALA A 562 -2.46 -13.75 -9.81
N ASP A 563 -1.25 -14.29 -10.00
CA ASP A 563 -0.70 -15.38 -9.19
C ASP A 563 -0.54 -14.95 -7.72
N PHE A 564 0.06 -13.79 -7.48
CA PHE A 564 0.25 -13.25 -6.13
C PHE A 564 -1.08 -12.99 -5.40
N ARG A 565 -2.09 -12.46 -6.11
CA ARG A 565 -3.45 -12.30 -5.59
C ARG A 565 -4.02 -13.65 -5.10
N CYS A 566 -3.79 -14.73 -5.84
CA CYS A 566 -4.24 -16.06 -5.41
C CYS A 566 -3.46 -16.59 -4.20
N LYS A 567 -2.17 -16.30 -4.10
CA LYS A 567 -1.36 -16.60 -2.90
C LYS A 567 -1.84 -15.83 -1.66
N MET A 568 -2.27 -14.58 -1.81
CA MET A 568 -2.90 -13.82 -0.73
C MET A 568 -4.22 -14.46 -0.28
N MET A 569 -5.08 -14.80 -1.26
CA MET A 569 -6.36 -15.47 -1.00
C MET A 569 -6.20 -16.83 -0.32
N SER A 570 -5.19 -17.62 -0.71
CA SER A 570 -4.94 -18.94 -0.10
C SER A 570 -4.47 -18.86 1.34
N ARG A 571 -3.95 -17.69 1.76
CA ARG A 571 -3.56 -17.37 3.14
C ARG A 571 -4.63 -16.59 3.91
N GLY A 572 -5.89 -16.62 3.45
CA GLY A 572 -7.02 -16.06 4.16
C GLY A 572 -7.23 -14.54 4.00
N ILE A 573 -6.45 -13.86 3.15
CA ILE A 573 -6.68 -12.43 2.86
C ILE A 573 -7.74 -12.26 1.77
N PRO A 574 -8.87 -11.59 2.03
CA PRO A 574 -9.87 -11.31 1.01
C PRO A 574 -9.38 -10.19 0.08
N VAL A 575 -8.96 -10.59 -1.12
CA VAL A 575 -8.45 -9.71 -2.19
C VAL A 575 -9.50 -9.56 -3.30
N ALA A 576 -9.73 -8.34 -3.76
CA ALA A 576 -10.69 -8.08 -4.83
C ALA A 576 -10.42 -8.92 -6.09
N ALA A 577 -11.50 -9.32 -6.76
CA ALA A 577 -11.44 -10.15 -7.96
C ALA A 577 -11.09 -9.37 -9.24
N ARG A 578 -11.26 -8.05 -9.23
CA ARG A 578 -11.13 -7.22 -10.43
C ARG A 578 -9.67 -6.82 -10.67
N ILE A 579 -8.95 -7.64 -11.43
CA ILE A 579 -7.63 -7.32 -12.01
C ILE A 579 -7.69 -7.05 -13.53
N THR A 580 -8.89 -6.96 -14.13
CA THR A 580 -9.05 -7.02 -15.59
C THR A 580 -8.78 -5.70 -16.33
N GLN A 581 -7.94 -5.78 -17.36
CA GLN A 581 -7.78 -4.74 -18.40
C GLN A 581 -9.11 -4.47 -19.11
N LYS A 582 -9.49 -3.20 -19.25
CA LYS A 582 -10.73 -2.68 -19.88
C LYS A 582 -11.07 -3.16 -21.31
N LYS A 583 -10.29 -4.04 -21.94
CA LYS A 583 -10.45 -4.42 -23.36
C LYS A 583 -10.67 -5.90 -23.67
N ARG A 584 -10.69 -6.80 -22.68
CA ARG A 584 -10.80 -8.25 -22.96
C ARG A 584 -11.71 -9.00 -21.98
N ALA A 585 -13.02 -8.95 -22.24
CA ALA A 585 -14.04 -9.71 -21.51
C ALA A 585 -13.94 -11.24 -21.75
N ASP A 586 -13.25 -11.64 -22.81
CA ASP A 586 -12.93 -13.01 -23.22
C ASP A 586 -11.92 -13.72 -22.31
N ARG A 587 -11.21 -12.97 -21.44
CA ARG A 587 -10.25 -13.50 -20.46
C ARG A 587 -10.80 -13.68 -19.04
N MET A 588 -12.12 -13.85 -18.89
CA MET A 588 -12.76 -14.11 -17.59
C MET A 588 -12.24 -15.38 -16.88
N PHE A 589 -11.75 -16.37 -17.63
CA PHE A 589 -11.25 -17.64 -17.09
C PHE A 589 -9.89 -17.54 -16.35
N TRP A 590 -9.21 -16.39 -16.42
CA TRP A 590 -7.86 -16.20 -15.87
C TRP A 590 -7.85 -15.74 -14.40
N ASN A 591 -9.02 -15.46 -13.83
CA ASN A 591 -9.17 -14.97 -12.45
C ASN A 591 -9.57 -16.07 -11.45
N HIS A 592 -9.65 -17.33 -11.87
CA HIS A 592 -9.95 -18.45 -10.99
C HIS A 592 -8.68 -18.90 -10.27
N CYS A 593 -8.55 -18.51 -9.00
CA CYS A 593 -7.57 -19.14 -8.12
C CYS A 593 -7.92 -20.62 -8.01
N GLN A 594 -6.94 -21.49 -8.24
CA GLN A 594 -7.13 -22.95 -8.18
C GLN A 594 -7.70 -23.41 -6.83
N LYS A 595 -7.33 -22.70 -5.75
CA LYS A 595 -7.94 -22.86 -4.43
C LYS A 595 -8.97 -21.74 -4.20
N PRO A 596 -10.24 -22.08 -3.87
CA PRO A 596 -11.20 -21.09 -3.42
C PRO A 596 -10.74 -20.45 -2.11
N PHE A 597 -11.26 -19.26 -1.82
CA PHE A 597 -11.04 -18.59 -0.54
C PHE A 597 -11.42 -19.52 0.61
N SER A 598 -10.48 -19.75 1.54
CA SER A 598 -10.72 -20.50 2.78
C SER A 598 -10.34 -19.58 3.93
N TYR A 599 -11.32 -19.17 4.73
CA TYR A 599 -11.09 -18.39 5.94
C TYR A 599 -10.36 -19.27 6.95
N ASN A 600 -9.07 -19.03 7.18
CA ASN A 600 -8.34 -19.64 8.28
C ASN A 600 -7.57 -18.54 9.01
N LEU A 601 -8.08 -18.15 10.17
CA LEU A 601 -7.48 -17.11 11.00
C LEU A 601 -6.15 -17.57 11.61
N ASP A 602 -5.92 -18.88 11.76
CA ASP A 602 -4.65 -19.42 12.28
C ASP A 602 -3.48 -19.22 11.29
N ILE A 603 -3.78 -18.87 10.03
CA ILE A 603 -2.78 -18.57 8.98
C ILE A 603 -2.35 -17.09 8.99
N LEU A 604 -3.14 -16.18 9.56
CA LEU A 604 -2.86 -14.73 9.59
C LEU A 604 -2.03 -14.33 10.82
#